data_AF-A0A963WUY6-F1
#
_entry.id   AF-A0A963WUY6-F1
#
_cell.length_a   1.000
_cell.length_b   1.000
_cell.length_c   1.000
_cell.angle_alpha   90.00
_cell.angle_beta   90.00
_cell.angle_gamma   90.00
#
_symmetry.space_group_name_H-M   'P 1'
#
loop_
_entity.id
_entity.type
_entity.pdbx_description
1 polymer ?
#
loop_
_entity_poly.entity_id
_entity_poly.type
_entity_poly.pdbx_seq_one_letter_code
_entity_poly.pdbx_strand_id
1 'polypeptide(L)'
;MDEMNLLLSYADRMLWTTALLAAPILLSSLAVGLVVGLVQAATSVNEQTLTFVPKLAAIALVLVLMGASMMALLTDFLQQVFAQIATIHH
;
A
#
# COMPACT_ATOMS: atom_id res chain seq x y z
N MET A 1 -25.33 2.11 -20.64
CA MET A 1 -24.11 1.25 -20.63
C MET A 1 -22.87 2.09 -20.39
N ASP A 2 -22.85 3.37 -20.78
CA ASP A 2 -21.67 4.25 -20.64
C ASP A 2 -21.36 4.66 -19.19
N GLU A 3 -22.36 4.97 -18.36
CA GLU A 3 -22.14 5.32 -16.93
C GLU A 3 -21.59 4.13 -16.12
N MET A 4 -22.10 2.92 -16.37
CA MET A 4 -21.61 1.70 -15.71
C MET A 4 -20.13 1.46 -16.02
N ASN A 5 -19.74 1.64 -17.29
CA ASN A 5 -18.35 1.49 -17.71
C ASN A 5 -17.45 2.57 -17.09
N LEU A 6 -17.94 3.81 -16.96
CA LEU A 6 -17.24 4.89 -16.25
C LEU A 6 -17.01 4.56 -14.78
N LEU A 7 -18.05 4.13 -14.06
CA LEU A 7 -17.95 3.74 -12.65
C LEU A 7 -16.95 2.60 -12.45
N LEU A 8 -16.99 1.58 -13.31
CA LEU A 8 -16.04 0.47 -13.28
C LEU A 8 -14.60 0.93 -13.56
N SER A 9 -14.40 1.86 -14.50
CA SER A 9 -13.08 2.42 -14.80
C SER A 9 -12.48 3.20 -13.62
N TYR A 10 -13.32 3.91 -12.85
CA TYR A 10 -12.90 4.60 -11.65
C TYR A 10 -12.58 3.64 -10.52
N ALA A 11 -13.39 2.60 -10.35
CA ALA A 11 -13.14 1.55 -9.38
C ALA A 11 -11.80 0.84 -9.66
N ASP A 12 -11.53 0.48 -10.93
CA ASP A 12 -10.26 -0.14 -11.33
C ASP A 12 -9.07 0.76 -10.99
N ARG A 13 -9.18 2.04 -11.30
CA ARG A 13 -8.12 3.02 -11.03
C ARG A 13 -7.89 3.26 -9.54
N MET A 14 -8.96 3.27 -8.74
CA MET A 14 -8.89 3.32 -7.28
C MET A 14 -8.16 2.11 -6.72
N LEU A 15 -8.54 0.91 -7.15
CA LEU A 15 -7.92 -0.35 -6.71
C LEU A 15 -6.46 -0.41 -7.11
N TRP A 16 -6.12 -0.01 -8.34
CA TRP A 16 -4.76 0.05 -8.83
C TRP A 16 -3.88 1.02 -8.02
N THR A 17 -4.38 2.23 -7.76
CA THR A 17 -3.66 3.23 -6.96
C THR A 17 -3.46 2.73 -5.52
N THR A 18 -4.48 2.10 -4.95
CA THR A 18 -4.40 1.50 -3.60
C THR A 18 -3.39 0.36 -3.56
N ALA A 19 -3.37 -0.50 -4.57
CA ALA A 19 -2.40 -1.59 -4.68
C ALA A 19 -0.97 -1.06 -4.78
N LEU A 20 -0.72 -0.02 -5.58
CA LEU A 20 0.58 0.65 -5.67
C LEU A 20 1.03 1.27 -4.35
N LEU A 21 0.12 1.92 -3.61
CA LEU A 21 0.41 2.46 -2.28
C LEU A 21 0.74 1.35 -1.27
N ALA A 22 -0.03 0.26 -1.27
CA ALA A 22 0.14 -0.82 -0.32
C ALA A 22 1.34 -1.72 -0.64
N ALA A 23 1.69 -1.89 -1.93
CA ALA A 23 2.72 -2.81 -2.39
C ALA A 23 4.06 -2.71 -1.64
N PRO A 24 4.72 -1.55 -1.52
CA PRO A 24 6.02 -1.47 -0.85
C PRO A 24 5.95 -1.83 0.64
N ILE A 25 4.85 -1.47 1.32
CA ILE A 25 4.65 -1.80 2.74
C ILE A 25 4.35 -3.30 2.90
N LEU A 26 3.48 -3.86 2.06
CA LEU A 26 3.10 -5.27 2.15
C LEU A 26 4.26 -6.19 1.77
N LEU A 27 4.99 -5.88 0.69
CA LEU A 27 6.14 -6.67 0.25
C LEU A 27 7.26 -6.67 1.29
N SER A 28 7.58 -5.52 1.88
CA SER A 28 8.59 -5.42 2.94
C SER A 28 8.15 -6.17 4.21
N SER A 29 6.91 -5.98 4.65
CA SER A 29 6.33 -6.68 5.80
C SER A 29 6.29 -8.20 5.61
N LEU A 30 5.96 -8.65 4.39
CA LEU A 30 5.96 -10.06 4.01
C LEU A 30 7.38 -10.63 4.02
N ALA A 31 8.35 -9.97 3.37
CA ALA A 31 9.73 -10.43 3.31
C ALA A 31 10.33 -10.59 4.72
N VAL A 32 10.17 -9.57 5.58
CA VAL A 32 10.68 -9.63 6.96
C VAL A 32 9.91 -10.65 7.79
N GLY A 33 8.59 -10.73 7.64
CA GLY A 33 7.77 -11.73 8.33
C GLY A 33 8.18 -13.17 7.98
N LEU A 34 8.49 -13.44 6.72
CA LEU A 34 8.96 -14.75 6.26
C LEU A 34 10.34 -15.09 6.83
N VAL A 35 11.30 -14.16 6.76
CA VAL A 35 12.65 -14.36 7.28
C VAL A 35 12.61 -14.63 8.79
N VAL A 36 11.89 -13.81 9.54
CA VAL A 36 11.77 -13.98 11.00
C VAL A 36 11.01 -15.25 11.35
N GLY A 37 9.94 -15.58 10.63
CA GLY A 37 9.17 -16.80 10.83
C GLY A 37 9.99 -18.07 10.58
N LEU A 38 10.87 -18.07 9.57
CA LEU A 38 11.79 -19.17 9.31
C LEU A 38 12.79 -19.36 10.46
N VAL A 39 13.35 -18.26 10.98
CA VAL A 39 14.27 -18.31 12.12
C VAL A 39 13.55 -18.84 13.37
N GLN A 40 12.35 -18.35 13.66
CA GLN A 40 11.53 -18.82 14.78
C GLN A 40 11.23 -20.31 14.69
N ALA A 41 10.86 -20.80 13.51
CA ALA A 41 10.61 -22.22 13.27
C ALA A 41 11.88 -23.06 13.43
N ALA A 42 13.02 -22.58 12.93
CA ALA A 42 14.30 -23.29 13.01
C ALA A 42 14.85 -23.39 14.44
N THR A 43 14.61 -22.37 15.28
CA THR A 43 15.10 -22.33 16.67
C THR A 43 14.05 -22.70 17.71
N SER A 44 12.82 -23.05 17.30
CA SER A 44 11.68 -23.32 18.20
C SER A 44 11.34 -22.18 19.17
N VAL A 45 11.71 -20.94 18.83
CA VAL A 45 11.40 -19.74 19.63
C VAL A 45 10.07 -19.17 19.17
N ASN A 46 9.08 -19.08 20.06
CA ASN A 46 7.74 -18.57 19.76
C ASN A 46 7.40 -17.34 20.62
N GLU A 47 8.25 -16.32 20.57
CA GLU A 47 8.03 -15.05 21.25
C GLU A 47 7.39 -14.04 20.30
N GLN A 48 6.14 -13.65 20.59
CA GLN A 48 5.36 -12.76 19.72
C GLN A 48 6.03 -11.40 19.47
N THR A 49 6.80 -10.88 20.43
CA THR A 49 7.52 -9.61 20.34
C THR A 49 8.63 -9.64 19.28
N LEU A 50 9.26 -10.80 19.08
CA LEU A 50 10.38 -10.99 18.14
C LEU A 50 9.94 -10.88 16.68
N THR A 51 8.67 -11.17 16.37
CA THR A 51 8.09 -10.96 15.03
C THR A 51 7.67 -9.51 14.79
N PHE A 52 7.31 -8.80 15.85
CA PHE A 52 6.70 -7.48 15.77
C PHE A 52 7.73 -6.38 15.50
N VAL A 53 8.81 -6.34 16.28
CA VAL A 53 9.81 -5.26 16.22
C VAL A 53 10.51 -5.16 14.86
N PRO A 54 11.05 -6.25 14.28
CA PRO A 54 11.73 -6.17 12.98
C PRO A 54 10.78 -5.74 11.86
N LYS A 55 9.52 -6.20 11.90
CA LYS A 55 8.49 -5.83 10.92
C LYS A 55 8.16 -4.35 10.99
N LEU A 56 7.99 -3.79 12.19
CA LEU A 56 7.77 -2.35 12.36
C LEU A 56 8.94 -1.52 11.86
N ALA A 57 10.18 -1.92 12.17
CA ALA A 57 11.37 -1.23 11.68
C ALA A 57 11.42 -1.19 10.15
N ALA A 58 11.07 -2.29 9.49
CA ALA A 58 11.00 -2.36 8.03
C ALA A 58 9.90 -1.46 7.44
N ILE A 59 8.71 -1.46 8.04
CA ILE A 59 7.61 -0.56 7.61
C ILE A 59 8.03 0.91 7.79
N ALA A 60 8.64 1.26 8.93
CA ALA A 60 9.13 2.62 9.18
C ALA A 60 10.19 3.04 8.13
N LEU A 61 11.12 2.13 7.79
CA LEU A 61 12.13 2.39 6.76
C LEU A 61 11.50 2.61 5.39
N VAL A 62 10.51 1.79 5.00
CA VAL A 62 9.77 2.00 3.75
C VAL A 62 9.06 3.34 3.73
N LEU A 63 8.42 3.74 4.84
CA LEU A 63 7.76 5.04 4.93
C LEU A 63 8.73 6.20 4.82
N VAL A 64 9.93 6.10 5.41
CA VAL A 64 10.95 7.15 5.31
C VAL A 64 11.47 7.28 3.87
N LEU A 65 11.72 6.14 3.20
CA LEU A 65 12.31 6.14 1.86
C LEU A 65 11.30 6.42 0.75
N MET A 66 10.08 5.89 0.88
CA MET A 66 9.05 5.89 -0.17
C MET A 66 7.83 6.75 0.17
N GLY A 67 7.71 7.24 1.41
CA GLY A 67 6.53 7.99 1.85
C GLY A 67 6.24 9.22 0.99
N ALA A 68 7.28 9.96 0.58
CA ALA A 68 7.11 11.09 -0.33
C ALA A 68 6.51 10.68 -1.69
N SER A 69 7.01 9.60 -2.30
CA SER A 69 6.46 9.08 -3.56
C SER A 69 5.04 8.55 -3.42
N MET A 70 4.72 7.91 -2.29
CA MET A 70 3.37 7.42 -2.00
C MET A 70 2.39 8.59 -1.83
N MET A 71 2.82 9.68 -1.19
CA MET A 71 2.01 10.90 -1.07
C MET A 71 1.81 11.61 -2.41
N ALA A 72 2.82 11.62 -3.28
CA ALA A 72 2.68 12.16 -4.63
C ALA A 72 1.63 11.36 -5.43
N LEU A 73 1.72 10.02 -5.43
CA LEU A 73 0.74 9.15 -6.09
C LEU A 73 -0.69 9.36 -5.59
N LEU A 74 -0.87 9.49 -4.26
CA LEU A 74 -2.18 9.73 -3.67
C LEU A 74 -2.71 11.12 -4.07
N THR A 75 -1.85 12.13 -4.05
CA THR A 75 -2.23 13.51 -4.40
C THR A 75 -2.62 13.62 -5.87
N ASP A 76 -1.85 13.00 -6.77
CA ASP A 76 -2.15 12.95 -8.21
C ASP A 76 -3.50 12.29 -8.48
N PHE A 77 -3.77 11.16 -7.80
CA PHE A 77 -5.04 10.48 -7.89
C PHE A 77 -6.20 11.38 -7.41
N LEU A 78 -6.05 12.03 -6.27
CA LEU A 78 -7.09 12.93 -5.73
C LEU A 78 -7.34 14.12 -6.66
N GLN A 79 -6.30 14.75 -7.20
CA GLN A 79 -6.45 15.86 -8.14
C GLN A 79 -7.24 15.46 -9.39
N GLN A 80 -7.00 14.25 -9.91
CA GLN A 80 -7.72 13.75 -11.09
C GLN A 80 -9.20 13.49 -10.78
N VAL A 81 -9.51 12.94 -9.60
CA VAL A 81 -10.90 12.76 -9.15
C VAL A 81 -11.60 14.11 -9.02
N PHE A 82 -10.97 15.10 -8.38
CA PHE A 82 -11.56 16.44 -8.24
C PHE A 82 -11.74 17.15 -9.59
N ALA A 83 -10.79 17.02 -10.51
CA ALA A 83 -10.90 17.58 -11.86
C ALA A 83 -12.11 16.99 -12.60
N GLN A 84 -12.36 15.68 -12.45
CA GLN A 84 -13.51 15.03 -13.07
C GLN A 84 -14.85 15.46 -12.45
N ILE A 85 -14.88 15.66 -11.13
CA ILE A 85 -16.07 16.20 -10.46
C ILE A 85 -16.37 17.62 -10.98
N ALA A 86 -15.34 18.46 -11.14
CA ALA A 86 -15.50 19.82 -11.64
C ALA A 86 -16.08 19.87 -13.07
N THR A 87 -15.73 18.91 -13.93
CA THR A 87 -16.29 18.81 -15.29
C THR A 87 -17.76 18.41 -15.36
N ILE A 88 -18.32 17.76 -14.33
CA ILE A 88 -19.74 17.34 -14.30
C ILE A 88 -20.66 18.53 -13.98
N HIS A 89 -20.13 19.60 -13.40
CA HIS A 89 -20.90 20.81 -13.06
C HIS A 89 -21.06 21.79 -14.26
N HIS A 90 -20.55 21.44 -15.44
CA HIS A 90 -20.79 22.15 -16.70
C HIS A 90 -21.58 21.26 -17.67
#